data_AF-A0A7S1UZ71-F1
#
_entry.id   AF-A0A7S1UZ71-F1
#
_cell.length_a   1.000
_cell.length_b   1.000
_cell.length_c   1.000
_cell.angle_alpha   90.00
_cell.angle_beta   90.00
_cell.angle_gamma   90.00
#
_symmetry.space_group_name_H-M   'P 1'
#
loop_
_entity.id
_entity.type
_entity.pdbx_description
1 polymer ?
#
loop_
_entity_poly.entity_id
_entity_poly.type
_entity_poly.pdbx_seq_one_letter_code
_entity_poly.pdbx_strand_id
1 'polypeptide(L)'
;STDECTGWTGITCNAEGRVTEVNLAASIQATESNVGPSDSLQLSVDFFLLLAETLQIFNLSQNQLSQSTIPTEVGTLRQLTALSLGENQFVGTIPTQLSDLTMLGHLVLGSNLLDGAVPSLTDLAQLSYLDLRANENLGGDLSLEGMDS
;
A
#
# COMPACT_ATOMS: atom_id res chain seq x y z
N SER A 1 -13.95 14.72 -26.34
CA SER A 1 -12.87 14.32 -25.40
C SER A 1 -13.27 14.89 -24.06
N THR A 2 -13.94 14.06 -23.27
CA THR A 2 -14.39 14.38 -21.92
C THR A 2 -13.45 13.60 -21.02
N ASP A 3 -12.60 14.32 -20.32
CA ASP A 3 -11.67 13.74 -19.37
C ASP A 3 -12.50 13.32 -18.14
N GLU A 4 -12.94 12.05 -18.12
CA GLU A 4 -13.99 11.52 -17.25
C GLU A 4 -13.63 11.61 -15.75
N CYS A 5 -12.36 11.79 -15.44
CA CYS A 5 -11.85 11.82 -14.07
C CYS A 5 -11.56 13.24 -13.54
N THR A 6 -11.78 14.29 -14.36
CA THR A 6 -11.47 15.69 -14.00
C THR A 6 -12.20 16.25 -12.77
N GLY A 7 -13.26 15.57 -12.32
CA GLY A 7 -14.01 15.97 -11.12
C GLY A 7 -13.59 15.23 -9.84
N TRP A 8 -12.71 14.23 -9.92
CA TRP A 8 -12.39 13.38 -8.78
C TRP A 8 -11.04 13.79 -8.19
N THR A 9 -11.07 14.33 -6.97
CA THR A 9 -9.84 14.71 -6.25
C THR A 9 -8.91 13.50 -6.12
N GLY A 10 -7.66 13.68 -6.54
CA GLY A 10 -6.63 12.66 -6.42
C GLY A 10 -6.71 11.53 -7.43
N ILE A 11 -7.55 11.63 -8.47
CA ILE A 11 -7.65 10.61 -9.51
C ILE A 11 -7.15 11.16 -10.85
N THR A 12 -6.20 10.46 -11.46
CA THR A 12 -5.75 10.75 -12.84
C THR A 12 -6.13 9.59 -13.75
N CYS A 13 -6.59 9.90 -14.96
CA CYS A 13 -6.95 8.91 -15.97
C CYS A 13 -6.18 9.12 -17.28
N ASN A 14 -6.06 8.04 -18.05
CA ASN A 14 -5.45 8.08 -19.37
C ASN A 14 -6.44 8.62 -20.44
N ALA A 15 -5.99 8.67 -21.70
CA ALA A 15 -6.80 9.16 -22.83
C ALA A 15 -8.08 8.35 -23.10
N GLU A 16 -8.17 7.13 -22.57
CA GLU A 16 -9.36 6.27 -22.65
C GLU A 16 -10.27 6.38 -21.41
N GLY A 17 -10.00 7.29 -20.47
CA GLY A 17 -10.81 7.46 -19.26
C GLY A 17 -10.54 6.45 -18.14
N ARG A 18 -9.50 5.61 -18.27
CA ARG A 18 -9.15 4.60 -17.27
C ARG A 18 -8.19 5.16 -16.23
N VAL A 19 -8.44 4.85 -14.96
CA VAL A 19 -7.63 5.32 -13.82
C VAL A 19 -6.21 4.79 -13.90
N THR A 20 -5.24 5.71 -13.88
CA THR A 20 -3.81 5.41 -13.86
C THR A 20 -3.14 5.86 -12.57
N GLU A 21 -3.71 6.82 -11.85
CA GLU A 21 -3.22 7.28 -10.56
C GLU A 21 -4.36 7.44 -9.57
N VAL A 22 -4.13 6.94 -8.36
CA VAL A 22 -4.90 7.25 -7.17
C VAL A 22 -3.95 7.86 -6.16
N ASN A 23 -4.13 9.14 -5.87
CA ASN A 23 -3.30 9.94 -4.98
C ASN A 23 -4.18 10.70 -3.98
N LEU A 24 -4.43 10.04 -2.86
CA LEU A 24 -5.24 10.53 -1.75
C LEU A 24 -4.36 10.81 -0.53
N ALA A 25 -3.10 11.21 -0.76
CA ALA A 25 -2.19 11.53 0.31
C ALA A 25 -2.74 12.70 1.15
N ALA A 26 -2.64 12.58 2.48
CA ALA A 26 -3.14 13.57 3.44
C ALA A 26 -4.62 14.00 3.25
N SER A 27 -5.41 13.19 2.54
CA SER A 27 -6.78 13.51 2.14
C SER A 27 -7.83 12.79 2.99
N ILE A 28 -7.44 11.69 3.64
CA ILE A 28 -8.29 10.84 4.48
C ILE A 28 -7.96 11.15 5.94
N GLN A 29 -8.66 12.14 6.50
CA GLN A 29 -8.63 12.40 7.93
C GLN A 29 -9.59 11.43 8.61
N ALA A 30 -9.11 10.63 9.56
CA ALA A 30 -10.01 9.90 10.43
C ALA A 30 -10.74 10.96 11.27
N THR A 31 -11.99 11.26 10.94
CA THR A 31 -12.78 12.16 11.78
C THR A 31 -12.92 11.48 13.14
N GLU A 32 -12.21 12.00 14.14
CA GLU A 32 -12.33 11.60 15.54
C GLU A 32 -13.77 11.83 16.01
N SER A 33 -14.67 10.85 15.83
CA SER A 33 -15.90 10.77 16.63
C SER A 33 -16.75 9.52 16.46
N ASN A 34 -16.58 8.63 15.46
CA ASN A 34 -17.47 7.46 15.33
C ASN A 34 -16.87 6.20 14.65
N VAL A 35 -15.56 6.15 14.40
CA VAL A 35 -14.94 4.98 13.78
C VAL A 35 -14.71 3.93 14.88
N GLY A 36 -15.63 2.98 15.01
CA GLY A 36 -15.43 1.83 15.88
C GLY A 36 -14.25 0.97 15.39
N PRO A 37 -13.75 0.03 16.21
CA PRO A 37 -12.64 -0.89 15.86
C PRO A 37 -12.92 -1.82 14.65
N SER A 38 -14.04 -1.63 13.94
CA SER A 38 -14.50 -2.45 12.81
C SER A 38 -14.49 -1.71 11.47
N ASP A 39 -14.30 -0.40 11.45
CA ASP A 39 -14.28 0.42 10.22
C ASP A 39 -12.84 0.57 9.70
N SER A 40 -12.07 -0.53 9.69
CA SER A 40 -10.87 -0.60 8.87
C SER A 40 -11.25 -0.19 7.46
N LEU A 41 -10.50 0.72 6.83
CA LEU A 41 -10.69 1.05 5.42
C LEU A 41 -10.35 -0.22 4.63
N GLN A 42 -11.33 -1.11 4.44
CA GLN A 42 -11.16 -2.34 3.70
C GLN A 42 -11.02 -1.92 2.24
N LEU A 43 -9.79 -1.90 1.75
CA LEU A 43 -9.52 -1.82 0.34
C LEU A 43 -10.15 -3.07 -0.28
N SER A 44 -11.33 -2.89 -0.91
CA SER A 44 -12.12 -4.03 -1.36
C SER A 44 -11.43 -4.75 -2.51
N VAL A 45 -11.63 -6.06 -2.60
CA VAL A 45 -11.11 -6.88 -3.70
C VAL A 45 -11.56 -6.32 -5.06
N ASP A 46 -12.81 -5.86 -5.15
CA ASP A 46 -13.39 -5.30 -6.37
C ASP A 46 -12.65 -4.04 -6.85
N PHE A 47 -12.15 -3.22 -5.92
CA PHE A 47 -11.36 -2.03 -6.25
C PHE A 47 -10.05 -2.42 -6.95
N PHE A 48 -9.33 -3.41 -6.40
CA PHE A 48 -8.07 -3.86 -7.00
C PHE A 48 -8.28 -4.50 -8.36
N LEU A 49 -9.32 -5.33 -8.50
CA LEU A 49 -9.62 -5.98 -9.78
C LEU A 49 -10.00 -4.99 -10.88
N LEU A 50 -10.73 -3.91 -10.54
CA LEU A 50 -11.09 -2.87 -11.50
C LEU A 50 -9.86 -2.10 -12.03
N LEU A 51 -8.81 -2.00 -11.21
CA LEU A 51 -7.64 -1.17 -11.46
C LEU A 51 -6.39 -1.94 -11.90
N ALA A 52 -6.43 -3.28 -11.84
CA ALA A 52 -5.30 -4.18 -12.06
C ALA A 52 -4.53 -3.93 -13.36
N GLU A 53 -5.23 -3.57 -14.43
CA GLU A 53 -4.65 -3.42 -15.77
C GLU A 53 -4.15 -2.00 -16.08
N THR A 54 -4.43 -1.00 -15.24
CA THR A 54 -4.16 0.40 -15.60
C THR A 54 -3.48 1.22 -14.51
N LEU A 55 -3.62 0.86 -13.24
CA LEU A 55 -3.10 1.66 -12.15
C LEU A 55 -1.57 1.59 -12.09
N GLN A 56 -0.94 2.76 -12.15
CA GLN A 56 0.51 2.92 -12.15
C GLN A 56 1.02 3.55 -10.86
N ILE A 57 0.23 4.43 -10.25
CA ILE A 57 0.59 5.12 -9.01
C ILE A 57 -0.55 4.93 -8.01
N PHE A 58 -0.21 4.40 -6.83
CA PHE A 58 -1.13 4.32 -5.71
C PHE A 58 -0.51 4.94 -4.46
N ASN A 59 -1.05 6.08 -4.07
CA ASN A 59 -0.55 6.88 -2.96
C ASN A 59 -1.66 7.15 -1.95
N LEU A 60 -1.56 6.51 -0.79
CA LEU A 60 -2.38 6.73 0.40
C LEU A 60 -1.54 7.24 1.58
N SER A 61 -0.37 7.82 1.33
CA SER A 61 0.52 8.28 2.41
C SER A 61 -0.08 9.40 3.27
N GLN A 62 0.44 9.57 4.49
CA GLN A 62 0.06 10.66 5.40
C GLN A 62 -1.43 10.67 5.75
N ASN A 63 -2.04 9.49 5.85
CA ASN A 63 -3.42 9.33 6.29
C ASN A 63 -3.46 8.70 7.69
N GLN A 64 -4.65 8.68 8.29
CA GLN A 64 -4.86 8.07 9.61
C GLN A 64 -5.53 6.69 9.44
N LEU A 65 -4.97 5.85 8.55
CA LEU A 65 -5.50 4.50 8.27
C LEU A 65 -5.11 3.53 9.40
N SER A 66 -5.75 3.72 10.56
CA SER A 66 -5.55 2.94 11.79
C SER A 66 -6.05 1.51 11.68
N GLN A 67 -5.24 0.56 12.17
CA GLN A 67 -5.61 -0.85 12.30
C GLN A 67 -6.00 -1.53 10.97
N SER A 68 -5.65 -0.94 9.83
CA SER A 68 -5.78 -1.56 8.52
C SER A 68 -4.59 -2.47 8.24
N THR A 69 -4.80 -3.56 7.49
CA THR A 69 -3.73 -4.40 6.95
C THR A 69 -3.50 -4.09 5.47
N ILE A 70 -2.33 -4.45 4.94
CA ILE A 70 -2.08 -4.40 3.50
C ILE A 70 -2.71 -5.68 2.89
N PRO A 71 -3.74 -5.56 2.03
CA PRO A 71 -4.41 -6.72 1.45
C PRO A 71 -3.50 -7.44 0.44
N THR A 72 -3.64 -8.75 0.32
CA THR A 72 -2.87 -9.56 -0.63
C THR A 72 -3.17 -9.20 -2.10
N GLU A 73 -4.36 -8.68 -2.34
CA GLU A 73 -4.90 -8.23 -3.61
C GLU A 73 -4.10 -7.06 -4.21
N VAL A 74 -3.30 -6.36 -3.40
CA VAL A 74 -2.36 -5.36 -3.92
C VAL A 74 -1.45 -5.94 -5.02
N GLY A 75 -1.10 -7.23 -4.94
CA GLY A 75 -0.29 -7.94 -5.94
C GLY A 75 -0.97 -8.12 -7.30
N THR A 76 -2.28 -7.86 -7.40
CA THR A 76 -2.99 -7.88 -8.69
C THR A 76 -2.70 -6.66 -9.56
N LEU A 77 -2.23 -5.56 -8.97
CA LEU A 77 -1.93 -4.29 -9.63
C LEU A 77 -0.61 -4.34 -10.40
N ARG A 78 -0.46 -5.25 -11.36
CA ARG A 78 0.84 -5.55 -12.01
C ARG A 78 1.44 -4.40 -12.81
N GLN A 79 0.64 -3.38 -13.14
CA GLN A 79 1.10 -2.16 -13.80
C GLN A 79 1.65 -1.10 -12.83
N LEU A 80 1.62 -1.36 -11.52
CA LEU A 80 2.03 -0.40 -10.50
C LEU A 80 3.54 -0.13 -10.58
N THR A 81 3.88 1.14 -10.65
CA THR A 81 5.26 1.66 -10.68
C THR A 81 5.64 2.34 -9.37
N ALA A 82 4.64 2.85 -8.62
CA ALA A 82 4.83 3.45 -7.31
C ALA A 82 3.71 3.07 -6.34
N LEU A 83 4.08 2.54 -5.17
CA LEU A 83 3.20 2.28 -4.04
C LEU A 83 3.68 3.08 -2.83
N SER A 84 2.83 3.98 -2.33
CA SER A 84 3.12 4.78 -1.15
C SER A 84 2.00 4.65 -0.12
N LEU A 85 2.31 3.93 0.96
CA LEU A 85 1.44 3.73 2.13
C LEU A 85 2.09 4.28 3.41
N GLY A 86 3.21 5.00 3.29
CA GLY A 86 3.95 5.51 4.45
C GLY A 86 3.19 6.57 5.25
N GLU A 87 3.66 6.81 6.47
CA GLU A 87 3.04 7.77 7.41
C GLU A 87 1.56 7.46 7.64
N ASN A 88 1.27 6.21 8.00
CA ASN A 88 -0.05 5.70 8.34
C ASN A 88 0.04 4.87 9.64
N GLN A 89 -0.99 4.07 9.91
CA GLN A 89 -1.07 3.17 11.05
C GLN A 89 -1.45 1.75 10.61
N PHE A 90 -0.91 1.30 9.46
CA PHE A 90 -1.08 -0.06 8.98
C PHE A 90 -0.40 -1.05 9.93
N VAL A 91 -1.10 -2.15 10.23
CA VAL A 91 -0.66 -3.23 11.13
C VAL A 91 -0.45 -4.55 10.39
N GLY A 92 0.21 -5.50 11.05
CA GLY A 92 0.44 -6.85 10.52
C GLY A 92 1.58 -6.92 9.52
N THR A 93 1.64 -8.02 8.77
CA THR A 93 2.79 -8.33 7.91
C THR A 93 2.69 -7.70 6.52
N ILE A 94 3.84 -7.45 5.91
CA ILE A 94 3.94 -7.12 4.48
C ILE A 94 3.57 -8.38 3.65
N PRO A 95 2.52 -8.35 2.80
CA PRO A 95 2.07 -9.53 2.06
C PRO A 95 3.12 -9.95 1.03
N THR A 96 3.33 -11.25 0.87
CA THR A 96 4.31 -11.80 -0.09
C THR A 96 3.93 -11.46 -1.53
N GLN A 97 2.64 -11.26 -1.83
CA GLN A 97 2.14 -10.87 -3.15
C GLN A 97 2.67 -9.52 -3.64
N LEU A 98 3.29 -8.70 -2.79
CA LEU A 98 4.02 -7.53 -3.25
C LEU A 98 5.15 -7.88 -4.21
N SER A 99 5.71 -9.11 -4.17
CA SER A 99 6.71 -9.57 -5.14
C SER A 99 6.17 -9.70 -6.57
N ASP A 100 4.84 -9.79 -6.73
CA ASP A 100 4.21 -9.91 -8.05
C ASP A 100 4.20 -8.60 -8.83
N LEU A 101 4.50 -7.48 -8.16
CA LEU A 101 4.53 -6.13 -8.73
C LEU A 101 5.82 -5.84 -9.50
N THR A 102 6.14 -6.67 -10.49
CA THR A 102 7.44 -6.64 -11.21
C THR A 102 7.81 -5.30 -11.87
N MET A 103 6.85 -4.40 -12.08
CA MET A 103 7.04 -3.04 -12.60
C MET A 103 7.33 -1.99 -11.51
N LEU A 104 7.26 -2.36 -10.24
CA LEU A 104 7.36 -1.45 -9.11
C LEU A 104 8.77 -0.87 -8.98
N GLY A 105 8.88 0.44 -9.12
CA GLY A 105 10.12 1.19 -8.96
C GLY A 105 10.27 1.85 -7.59
N HIS A 106 9.15 2.19 -6.95
CA HIS A 106 9.11 2.90 -5.67
C HIS A 106 8.16 2.21 -4.70
N LEU A 107 8.68 1.79 -3.54
CA LEU A 107 7.89 1.22 -2.45
C LEU A 107 8.15 1.99 -1.15
N VAL A 108 7.12 2.66 -0.63
CA VAL A 108 7.19 3.45 0.62
C VAL A 108 6.17 2.88 1.61
N LEU A 109 6.67 2.19 2.64
CA LEU A 109 5.87 1.63 3.74
C LEU A 109 6.33 2.16 5.11
N GLY A 110 7.30 3.10 5.14
CA GLY A 110 7.86 3.62 6.38
C GLY A 110 6.86 4.39 7.24
N SER A 111 7.12 4.50 8.53
CA SER A 111 6.24 5.15 9.51
C SER A 111 4.85 4.50 9.54
N ASN A 112 4.81 3.20 9.85
CA ASN A 112 3.60 2.40 10.06
C ASN A 112 3.79 1.51 11.31
N LEU A 113 2.86 0.59 11.57
CA LEU A 113 2.91 -0.41 12.65
C LEU A 113 3.07 -1.84 12.08
N LEU A 114 3.80 -1.99 10.97
CA LEU A 114 4.00 -3.29 10.33
C LEU A 114 5.00 -4.13 11.12
N ASP A 115 4.79 -5.43 11.13
CA ASP A 115 5.60 -6.41 11.86
C ASP A 115 5.97 -7.64 11.01
N GLY A 116 6.80 -8.50 11.59
CA GLY A 116 7.20 -9.76 10.98
C GLY A 116 8.32 -9.66 9.94
N ALA A 117 8.41 -10.69 9.10
CA ALA A 117 9.47 -10.79 8.09
C ALA A 117 9.16 -9.91 6.88
N VAL A 118 10.19 -9.26 6.34
CA VAL A 118 10.11 -8.61 5.03
C VAL A 118 10.10 -9.71 3.95
N PRO A 119 9.08 -9.77 3.08
CA PRO A 119 9.05 -10.78 2.01
C PRO A 119 10.19 -10.59 1.03
N SER A 120 10.50 -11.62 0.25
CA SER A 120 11.50 -11.49 -0.80
C SER A 120 11.07 -10.44 -1.82
N LEU A 121 11.93 -9.45 -2.04
CA LEU A 121 11.73 -8.40 -3.06
C LEU A 121 12.60 -8.64 -4.30
N THR A 122 13.21 -9.83 -4.43
CA THR A 122 14.15 -10.17 -5.52
C THR A 122 13.53 -10.09 -6.91
N ASP A 123 12.22 -10.32 -7.01
CA ASP A 123 11.49 -10.32 -8.29
C ASP A 123 11.09 -8.89 -8.71
N LEU A 124 11.28 -7.90 -7.84
CA LEU A 124 11.03 -6.48 -8.14
C LEU A 124 12.23 -5.87 -8.87
N ALA A 125 12.47 -6.34 -10.10
CA ALA A 125 13.65 -5.96 -10.89
C ALA A 125 13.77 -4.46 -11.20
N GLN A 126 12.67 -3.71 -11.10
CA GLN A 126 12.64 -2.25 -11.32
C GLN A 126 12.80 -1.45 -10.02
N LEU A 127 12.80 -2.08 -8.85
CA LEU A 127 12.80 -1.40 -7.56
C LEU A 127 14.09 -0.61 -7.38
N SER A 128 13.94 0.71 -7.25
CA SER A 128 15.04 1.67 -7.10
C SER A 128 14.95 2.46 -5.80
N TYR A 129 13.76 2.50 -5.19
CA TYR A 129 13.53 3.15 -3.92
C TYR A 129 12.69 2.26 -3.00
N LEU A 130 13.22 2.03 -1.80
CA LEU A 130 12.56 1.25 -0.75
C LEU A 130 12.67 2.00 0.58
N ASP A 131 11.53 2.29 1.20
CA ASP A 131 11.47 2.82 2.57
C ASP A 131 10.60 1.93 3.45
N LEU A 132 11.23 1.26 4.41
CA LEU A 132 10.59 0.42 5.43
C LEU A 132 10.85 0.95 6.85
N ARG A 133 11.48 2.13 6.99
CA ARG A 133 11.95 2.64 8.29
C ARG A 133 10.78 2.95 9.22
N ALA A 134 11.03 2.99 10.52
CA ALA A 134 10.02 3.35 11.52
C ALA A 134 8.74 2.51 11.42
N ASN A 135 8.92 1.18 11.31
CA ASN A 135 7.88 0.19 11.55
C ASN A 135 8.12 -0.50 12.90
N GLU A 136 7.15 -1.28 13.37
CA GLU A 136 7.18 -1.87 14.71
C GLU A 136 8.26 -2.94 14.85
N ASN A 137 8.23 -3.99 14.02
CA ASN A 137 9.18 -5.10 14.10
C ASN A 137 9.45 -5.76 12.74
N LEU A 138 9.80 -4.96 11.72
CA LEU A 138 10.18 -5.48 10.41
C LEU A 138 11.62 -6.03 10.40
N GLY A 139 11.76 -7.26 9.94
CA GLY A 139 13.05 -7.99 9.95
C GLY A 139 12.98 -9.30 10.74
N GLY A 140 11.85 -9.56 11.40
CA GLY A 140 11.63 -10.72 12.27
C GLY A 140 12.20 -10.50 13.67
N ASP A 141 11.66 -11.26 14.62
CA ASP A 141 12.26 -11.35 15.95
C ASP A 141 13.58 -12.12 15.86
N LEU A 142 14.70 -11.45 16.14
CA LEU A 142 15.98 -12.10 16.41
C LEU A 142 16.05 -12.61 17.86
N SER A 143 14.91 -12.81 18.53
CA SER A 143 14.88 -13.56 19.77
C SER A 143 15.39 -14.98 19.48
N LEU A 144 16.52 -15.28 20.11
CA LEU A 144 17.05 -16.63 20.23
C LEU A 144 16.09 -17.46 21.10
N GLU A 145 14.85 -17.67 20.68
CA GLU A 145 13.96 -18.65 21.31
C GLU A 145 14.46 -20.05 20.95
N GLY A 146 15.35 -20.57 21.79
CA GLY A 146 15.88 -21.93 21.65
C GLY A 146 17.28 -22.17 22.20
N MET A 147 17.92 -21.19 22.83
CA MET A 147 19.17 -21.42 23.57
C MET A 147 18.95 -21.15 25.07
N ASP A 148 18.04 -21.89 25.68
CA ASP A 148 18.18 -22.17 27.10
C ASP A 148 19.12 -23.39 27.27
N SER A 149 19.94 -23.31 28.30
CA SER A 149 21.18 -24.03 28.58
C SER A 149 21.21 -25.55 28.37
#